data_AF-A0A357M6T7-F1
#
_entry.id   AF-A0A357M6T7-F1
#
_cell.length_a   1.000
_cell.length_b   1.000
_cell.length_c   1.000
_cell.angle_alpha   90.00
_cell.angle_beta   90.00
_cell.angle_gamma   90.00
#
_symmetry.space_group_name_H-M   'P 1'
#
loop_
_entity.id
_entity.type
_entity.pdbx_description
1 polymer ?
#
loop_
_entity_poly.entity_id
_entity_poly.type
_entity_poly.pdbx_seq_one_letter_code
_entity_poly.pdbx_strand_id
1 'polypeptide(L)'
;MNKNKILIGFITFIIVYTAGILLFQVLSYGGYFFIEKNSYMMTIYTFLLGVACLLFIAFWIKTESKIIIIINTSIAIAMLLLTPAITNTYYTATENIRILFHSNFKNEIQAIETSIKDQNLPFLIYKKESLQNSKYYNNLSILVVKTSDSKLTSEEIQSFIGKIPKSKMSIYFSDKINGRVVIIKTDENNNITDCRSEETCRNLQIK
;
A
#
# COMPACT_ATOMS: atom_id res chain seq x y z
N MET A 1 9.48 51.85 4.93
CA MET A 1 9.97 50.50 4.59
C MET A 1 10.03 50.37 3.07
N ASN A 2 11.18 50.04 2.48
CA ASN A 2 11.36 50.12 1.02
C ASN A 2 10.56 49.00 0.32
N LYS A 3 9.60 49.34 -0.56
CA LYS A 3 8.69 48.37 -1.22
C LYS A 3 9.44 47.22 -1.90
N ASN A 4 10.63 47.52 -2.43
CA ASN A 4 11.50 46.52 -3.07
C ASN A 4 11.97 45.43 -2.11
N LYS A 5 12.21 45.73 -0.83
CA LYS A 5 12.67 44.71 0.15
C LYS A 5 11.57 43.72 0.52
N ILE A 6 10.32 44.19 0.59
CA ILE A 6 9.15 43.35 0.88
C ILE A 6 8.89 42.41 -0.32
N LEU A 7 8.95 42.96 -1.53
CA LEU A 7 8.77 42.18 -2.76
C LEU A 7 9.83 41.09 -2.89
N ILE A 8 11.11 41.41 -2.61
CA ILE A 8 12.19 40.43 -2.63
C ILE A 8 11.96 39.33 -1.59
N GLY A 9 11.57 39.67 -0.35
CA GLY A 9 11.27 38.68 0.68
C GLY A 9 10.13 37.73 0.29
N PHE A 10 9.09 38.26 -0.36
CA PHE A 10 7.94 37.47 -0.82
C PHE A 10 8.31 36.53 -1.97
N ILE A 11 9.11 37.00 -2.93
CA ILE A 11 9.62 36.18 -4.04
C ILE A 11 10.51 35.04 -3.51
N THR A 12 11.42 35.35 -2.58
CA THR A 12 12.28 34.33 -1.97
C THR A 12 11.47 33.28 -1.20
N PHE A 13 10.39 33.68 -0.51
CA PHE A 13 9.48 32.76 0.15
C PHE A 13 8.81 31.79 -0.84
N ILE A 14 8.28 32.31 -1.95
CA ILE A 14 7.66 31.49 -2.99
C ILE A 14 8.66 30.49 -3.57
N ILE A 15 9.89 30.93 -3.87
CA ILE A 15 10.95 30.07 -4.43
C ILE A 15 11.33 28.95 -3.47
N VAL A 16 11.56 29.27 -2.18
CA VAL A 16 11.93 28.26 -1.17
C VAL A 16 10.79 27.28 -0.93
N TYR A 17 9.54 27.76 -0.87
CA TYR A 17 8.36 26.92 -0.67
C TYR A 17 8.12 25.98 -1.85
N THR A 18 8.18 26.49 -3.08
CA THR A 18 8.02 25.68 -4.31
C THR A 18 9.17 24.69 -4.49
N ALA A 19 10.41 25.08 -4.21
CA ALA A 19 11.55 24.16 -4.21
C ALA A 19 11.39 23.05 -3.16
N GLY A 20 10.90 23.36 -1.96
CA GLY A 20 10.63 22.38 -0.91
C GLY A 20 9.55 21.36 -1.30
N ILE A 21 8.46 21.81 -1.93
CA ILE A 21 7.40 20.92 -2.45
C ILE A 21 7.94 20.03 -3.57
N LEU A 22 8.70 20.58 -4.52
CA LEU A 22 9.27 19.81 -5.62
C LEU A 22 10.28 18.77 -5.11
N LEU A 23 11.12 19.13 -4.14
CA LEU A 23 12.06 18.20 -3.51
C LEU A 23 11.32 17.08 -2.76
N PHE A 24 10.21 17.40 -2.10
CA PHE A 24 9.32 16.41 -1.48
C PHE A 24 8.68 15.48 -2.52
N GLN A 25 8.18 16.01 -3.64
CA GLN A 25 7.62 15.19 -4.72
C GLN A 25 8.68 14.26 -5.33
N VAL A 26 9.89 14.75 -5.57
CA VAL A 26 11.00 13.93 -6.11
C VAL A 26 11.42 12.84 -5.13
N LEU A 27 11.54 13.14 -3.84
CA LEU A 27 11.89 12.15 -2.81
C LEU A 27 10.75 11.15 -2.56
N SER A 28 9.49 11.58 -2.69
CA SER A 28 8.31 10.73 -2.52
C SER A 28 8.10 9.80 -3.71
N TYR A 29 8.27 10.29 -4.95
CA TYR A 29 8.16 9.47 -6.17
C TYR A 29 9.40 8.60 -6.44
N GLY A 30 10.60 9.07 -6.06
CA GLY A 30 11.85 8.30 -6.20
C GLY A 30 12.03 7.20 -5.15
N GLY A 31 11.17 7.15 -4.13
CA GLY A 31 11.24 6.24 -2.98
C GLY A 31 10.06 5.29 -2.89
N TYR A 32 9.79 4.51 -3.94
CA TYR A 32 8.75 3.47 -4.00
C TYR A 32 8.92 2.31 -2.97
N PHE A 33 9.79 2.43 -1.95
CA PHE A 33 10.17 1.33 -1.05
C PHE A 33 10.26 1.66 0.46
N PHE A 34 9.87 2.85 0.94
CA PHE A 34 9.94 3.17 2.39
C PHE A 34 8.62 3.70 3.00
N ILE A 35 7.49 3.44 2.32
CA ILE A 35 6.17 3.93 2.73
C ILE A 35 5.44 2.83 3.50
N GLU A 36 5.69 2.77 4.80
CA GLU A 36 4.64 2.29 5.73
C GLU A 36 4.82 2.84 7.16
N LYS A 37 6.02 3.32 7.53
CA LYS A 37 6.24 4.01 8.82
C LYS A 37 6.97 5.36 8.75
N ASN A 38 7.73 5.64 7.70
CA ASN A 38 8.56 6.86 7.62
C ASN A 38 7.87 8.09 7.01
N SER A 39 6.69 7.95 6.40
CA SER A 39 5.97 9.08 5.78
C SER A 39 5.53 10.14 6.79
N TYR A 40 5.08 9.71 7.97
CA TYR A 40 4.64 10.62 9.03
C TYR A 40 5.82 11.43 9.62
N MET A 41 6.95 10.75 9.89
CA MET A 41 8.17 11.41 10.36
C MET A 41 8.71 12.39 9.32
N MET A 42 8.74 12.01 8.05
CA MET A 42 9.20 12.89 6.98
C MET A 42 8.31 14.12 6.84
N THR A 43 6.98 13.99 6.89
CA THR A 43 6.05 15.12 6.80
C THR A 43 6.24 16.10 7.96
N ILE A 44 6.47 15.58 9.18
CA ILE A 44 6.81 16.39 10.37
C ILE A 44 8.15 17.10 10.16
N TYR A 45 9.18 16.43 9.63
CA TYR A 45 10.47 17.04 9.32
C TYR A 45 10.36 18.16 8.28
N THR A 46 9.61 17.96 7.19
CA THR A 46 9.41 19.01 6.16
C THR A 46 8.64 20.21 6.73
N PHE A 47 7.66 19.96 7.60
CA PHE A 47 6.92 21.01 8.30
C PHE A 47 7.84 21.81 9.24
N LEU A 48 8.63 21.13 10.08
CA LEU A 48 9.60 21.77 10.98
C LEU A 48 10.65 22.57 10.23
N LEU A 49 11.13 22.06 9.08
CA LEU A 49 12.06 22.78 8.21
C LEU A 49 11.42 24.04 7.61
N GLY A 50 10.16 23.96 7.17
CA GLY A 50 9.40 25.11 6.67
C GLY A 50 9.19 26.19 7.74
N VAL A 51 8.85 25.78 8.98
CA VAL A 51 8.74 26.70 10.13
C VAL A 51 10.09 27.32 10.47
N ALA A 52 11.18 26.55 10.46
CA ALA A 52 12.52 27.06 10.70
C ALA A 52 12.95 28.08 9.62
N CYS A 53 12.65 27.83 8.34
CA CYS A 53 12.90 28.79 7.27
C CYS A 53 12.06 30.07 7.43
N LEU A 54 10.79 29.97 7.83
CA LEU A 54 9.93 31.12 8.10
C LEU A 54 10.44 31.97 9.28
N LEU A 55 10.86 31.32 10.37
CA LEU A 55 11.46 31.98 11.52
C LEU A 55 12.81 32.62 11.16
N PHE A 56 13.62 31.94 10.34
CA PHE A 56 14.88 32.46 9.83
C PHE A 56 14.65 33.70 8.96
N ILE A 57 13.68 33.68 8.03
CA ILE A 57 13.32 34.84 7.21
C ILE A 57 12.78 35.99 8.08
N ALA A 58 11.93 35.70 9.07
CA ALA A 58 11.42 36.71 10.00
C ALA A 58 12.54 37.36 10.84
N PHE A 59 13.54 36.57 11.24
CA PHE A 59 14.72 37.05 11.96
C PHE A 59 15.68 37.84 11.05
N TRP A 60 15.91 37.36 9.82
CA TRP A 60 16.85 37.96 8.85
C TRP A 60 16.37 39.31 8.32
N ILE A 61 15.05 39.52 8.22
CA ILE A 61 14.47 40.76 7.72
C ILE A 61 14.62 41.94 8.72
N LYS A 62 15.10 41.72 9.97
CA LYS A 62 15.22 42.77 11.01
C LYS A 62 13.97 43.67 11.02
N THR A 63 12.80 43.04 10.94
CA THR A 63 11.53 43.75 10.84
C THR A 63 11.14 44.26 12.22
N GLU A 64 11.25 45.57 12.46
CA GLU A 64 10.63 46.23 13.63
C GLU A 64 9.10 46.12 13.63
N SER A 65 8.51 45.70 12.50
CA SER A 65 7.07 45.57 12.36
C SER A 65 6.55 44.26 12.95
N LYS A 66 6.12 44.33 14.22
CA LYS A 66 5.45 43.26 14.99
C LYS A 66 4.33 42.56 14.19
N ILE A 67 3.68 43.27 13.27
CA ILE A 67 2.55 42.79 12.46
C ILE A 67 2.96 41.61 11.55
N ILE A 68 4.14 41.66 10.92
CA ILE A 68 4.58 40.61 9.99
C ILE A 68 4.92 39.31 10.75
N ILE A 69 5.49 39.45 11.95
CA ILE A 69 5.78 38.34 12.84
C ILE A 69 4.47 37.67 13.27
N ILE A 70 3.45 38.46 13.61
CA ILE A 70 2.13 37.96 13.99
C ILE A 70 1.50 37.19 12.83
N ILE A 71 1.47 37.76 11.62
CA ILE A 71 0.87 37.10 10.44
C ILE A 71 1.56 35.77 10.14
N ASN A 72 2.89 35.72 10.10
CA ASN A 72 3.62 34.48 9.85
C ASN A 72 3.41 33.44 10.95
N THR A 73 3.38 33.86 12.21
CA THR A 73 3.09 32.97 13.34
C THR A 73 1.67 32.42 13.26
N SER A 74 0.68 33.25 12.90
CA SER A 74 -0.71 32.84 12.73
C SER A 74 -0.87 31.83 11.59
N ILE A 75 -0.21 32.05 10.45
CA ILE A 75 -0.21 31.10 9.31
C ILE A 75 0.44 29.77 9.72
N ALA A 76 1.56 29.81 10.45
CA ALA A 76 2.23 28.61 10.93
C ALA A 76 1.34 27.82 11.89
N ILE A 77 0.69 28.48 12.84
CA ILE A 77 -0.25 27.84 13.79
C ILE A 77 -1.45 27.27 13.02
N ALA A 78 -2.04 28.01 12.08
CA ALA A 78 -3.15 27.53 11.27
C ALA A 78 -2.77 26.28 10.47
N MET A 79 -1.58 26.26 9.86
CA MET A 79 -1.09 25.07 9.17
C MET A 79 -0.86 23.90 10.14
N LEU A 80 -0.33 24.15 11.34
CA LEU A 80 -0.12 23.11 12.37
C LEU A 80 -1.44 22.46 12.81
N LEU A 81 -2.51 23.27 12.92
CA LEU A 81 -3.84 22.80 13.29
C LEU A 81 -4.59 22.13 12.13
N LEU A 82 -4.35 22.54 10.88
CA LEU A 82 -5.00 21.99 9.70
C LEU A 82 -4.29 20.75 9.14
N THR A 83 -2.99 20.57 9.41
CA THR A 83 -2.21 19.42 8.94
C THR A 83 -2.86 18.07 9.31
N PRO A 84 -3.31 17.82 10.56
CA PRO A 84 -3.99 16.58 10.92
C PRO A 84 -5.27 16.32 10.12
N ALA A 85 -6.03 17.36 9.80
CA ALA A 85 -7.27 17.24 9.04
C ALA A 85 -7.00 16.91 7.56
N ILE A 86 -5.96 17.52 6.98
CA ILE A 86 -5.54 17.30 5.59
C ILE A 86 -4.93 15.89 5.44
N THR A 87 -4.08 15.45 6.38
CA THR A 87 -3.52 14.09 6.34
C THR A 87 -4.59 13.03 6.56
N ASN A 88 -5.55 13.26 7.47
CA ASN A 88 -6.64 12.30 7.70
C ASN A 88 -7.56 12.18 6.48
N THR A 89 -7.92 13.30 5.83
CA THR A 89 -8.72 13.25 4.60
C THR A 89 -7.98 12.60 3.43
N TYR A 90 -6.68 12.82 3.31
CA TYR A 90 -5.86 12.15 2.28
C TYR A 90 -5.75 10.65 2.54
N TYR A 91 -5.56 10.22 3.79
CA TYR A 91 -5.49 8.80 4.17
C TYR A 91 -6.83 8.09 3.93
N THR A 92 -7.94 8.71 4.31
CA THR A 92 -9.28 8.15 4.04
C THR A 92 -9.59 8.14 2.54
N ALA A 93 -9.10 9.12 1.78
CA ALA A 93 -9.24 9.13 0.33
C ALA A 93 -8.41 8.03 -0.34
N THR A 94 -7.16 7.80 0.08
CA THR A 94 -6.36 6.68 -0.42
C THR A 94 -6.92 5.33 0.01
N GLU A 95 -7.48 5.20 1.21
CA GLU A 95 -8.17 3.98 1.65
C GLU A 95 -9.44 3.73 0.83
N ASN A 96 -10.25 4.76 0.57
CA ASN A 96 -11.42 4.67 -0.30
C ASN A 96 -11.06 4.40 -1.76
N ILE A 97 -9.96 4.95 -2.26
CA ILE A 97 -9.44 4.66 -3.61
C ILE A 97 -8.89 3.23 -3.66
N ARG A 98 -8.20 2.77 -2.62
CA ARG A 98 -7.75 1.36 -2.47
C ARG A 98 -8.95 0.41 -2.42
N ILE A 99 -10.07 0.83 -1.82
CA ILE A 99 -11.38 0.15 -1.84
C ILE A 99 -12.02 0.19 -3.23
N LEU A 100 -11.87 1.29 -3.98
CA LEU A 100 -12.36 1.40 -5.36
C LEU A 100 -11.58 0.49 -6.34
N PHE A 101 -10.29 0.27 -6.07
CA PHE A 101 -9.44 -0.70 -6.78
C PHE A 101 -9.59 -2.13 -6.24
N HIS A 102 -10.59 -2.42 -5.39
CA HIS A 102 -10.98 -3.80 -5.14
C HIS A 102 -11.52 -4.38 -6.43
N SER A 103 -10.61 -4.98 -7.20
CA SER A 103 -10.88 -6.04 -8.15
C SER A 103 -11.97 -6.94 -7.59
N ASN A 104 -12.80 -7.44 -8.48
CA ASN A 104 -14.04 -8.12 -8.14
C ASN A 104 -13.74 -9.53 -7.59
N PHE A 105 -13.02 -9.59 -6.46
CA PHE A 105 -12.54 -10.81 -5.81
C PHE A 105 -13.68 -11.77 -5.52
N LYS A 106 -14.87 -11.24 -5.23
CA LYS A 106 -16.06 -12.06 -5.05
C LYS A 106 -16.39 -12.84 -6.32
N ASN A 107 -16.37 -12.19 -7.48
CA ASN A 107 -16.63 -12.84 -8.77
C ASN A 107 -15.48 -13.77 -9.19
N GLU A 108 -14.23 -13.39 -8.93
CA GLU A 108 -13.06 -14.25 -9.20
C GLU A 108 -13.08 -15.51 -8.35
N ILE A 109 -13.29 -15.39 -7.03
CA ILE A 109 -13.44 -16.52 -6.12
C ILE A 109 -14.61 -17.41 -6.55
N GLN A 110 -15.72 -16.80 -7.00
CA GLN A 110 -16.87 -17.55 -7.50
C GLN A 110 -16.54 -18.31 -8.80
N ALA A 111 -15.78 -17.72 -9.72
CA ALA A 111 -15.35 -18.37 -10.96
C ALA A 111 -14.40 -19.56 -10.69
N ILE A 112 -13.50 -19.42 -9.71
CA ILE A 112 -12.62 -20.51 -9.29
C ILE A 112 -13.44 -21.63 -8.64
N GLU A 113 -14.42 -21.29 -7.79
CA GLU A 113 -15.31 -22.30 -7.19
C GLU A 113 -16.09 -23.07 -8.26
N THR A 114 -16.62 -22.38 -9.27
CA THR A 114 -17.28 -23.01 -10.41
C THR A 114 -16.32 -23.94 -11.14
N SER A 115 -15.08 -23.50 -11.41
CA SER A 115 -14.07 -24.32 -12.09
C SER A 115 -13.71 -25.58 -11.31
N ILE A 116 -13.66 -25.51 -9.97
CA ILE A 116 -13.47 -26.68 -9.11
C ILE A 116 -14.61 -27.68 -9.26
N LYS A 117 -15.86 -27.20 -9.26
CA LYS A 117 -17.05 -28.05 -9.38
C LYS A 117 -17.15 -28.68 -10.76
N ASP A 118 -17.01 -27.88 -11.82
CA ASP A 118 -17.15 -28.32 -13.21
C ASP A 118 -16.09 -29.37 -13.58
N GLN A 119 -14.90 -29.26 -12.99
CA GLN A 119 -13.77 -30.14 -13.27
C GLN A 119 -13.56 -31.23 -12.21
N ASN A 120 -14.51 -31.37 -11.27
CA ASN A 120 -14.48 -32.33 -10.17
C ASN A 120 -13.14 -32.37 -9.42
N LEU A 121 -12.57 -31.20 -9.13
CA LEU A 121 -11.31 -31.11 -8.40
C LEU A 121 -11.53 -31.45 -6.92
N PRO A 122 -10.58 -32.15 -6.26
CA PRO A 122 -10.72 -32.62 -4.88
C PRO A 122 -10.49 -31.51 -3.84
N PHE A 123 -11.06 -30.32 -4.07
CA PHE A 123 -10.84 -29.13 -3.26
C PHE A 123 -12.14 -28.40 -2.95
N LEU A 124 -12.15 -27.67 -1.84
CA LEU A 124 -13.19 -26.70 -1.48
C LEU A 124 -12.56 -25.36 -1.18
N ILE A 125 -13.21 -24.27 -1.60
CA ILE A 125 -12.77 -22.91 -1.26
C ILE A 125 -13.46 -22.45 0.02
N TYR A 126 -12.66 -22.01 0.97
CA TYR A 126 -13.13 -21.29 2.15
C TYR A 126 -13.37 -19.82 1.77
N LYS A 127 -14.57 -19.53 1.26
CA LYS A 127 -14.90 -18.24 0.64
C LYS A 127 -14.72 -17.04 1.56
N LYS A 128 -15.11 -17.18 2.83
CA LYS A 128 -15.08 -16.08 3.80
C LYS A 128 -13.64 -15.64 4.08
N GLU A 129 -12.77 -16.60 4.39
CA GLU A 129 -11.35 -16.39 4.62
C GLU A 129 -10.65 -15.89 3.35
N SER A 130 -10.97 -16.47 2.19
CA SER A 130 -10.39 -16.05 0.91
C SER A 130 -10.71 -14.59 0.59
N LEU A 131 -11.98 -14.19 0.75
CA LEU A 131 -12.40 -12.82 0.50
C LEU A 131 -11.78 -11.85 1.52
N GLN A 132 -11.70 -12.23 2.79
CA GLN A 132 -11.08 -11.41 3.83
C GLN A 132 -9.59 -11.20 3.57
N ASN A 133 -8.86 -12.28 3.26
CA ASN A 133 -7.43 -12.20 2.93
C ASN A 133 -7.21 -11.38 1.66
N SER A 134 -8.06 -11.56 0.65
CA SER A 134 -7.90 -10.83 -0.62
C SER A 134 -8.04 -9.33 -0.45
N LYS A 135 -9.00 -8.89 0.38
CA LYS A 135 -9.17 -7.49 0.76
C LYS A 135 -7.99 -6.96 1.58
N TYR A 136 -7.52 -7.74 2.55
CA TYR A 136 -6.43 -7.33 3.44
C TYR A 136 -5.10 -7.14 2.70
N TYR A 137 -4.74 -8.10 1.84
CA TYR A 137 -3.48 -8.05 1.08
C TYR A 137 -3.60 -7.31 -0.25
N ASN A 138 -4.80 -6.85 -0.62
CA ASN A 138 -5.10 -6.22 -1.91
C ASN A 138 -4.59 -7.05 -3.11
N ASN A 139 -4.80 -8.36 -3.05
CA ASN A 139 -4.38 -9.34 -4.05
C ASN A 139 -5.33 -10.54 -3.97
N LEU A 140 -5.65 -11.20 -5.08
CA LEU A 140 -6.48 -12.39 -5.05
C LEU A 140 -5.79 -13.49 -4.22
N SER A 141 -6.41 -13.87 -3.11
CA SER A 141 -5.89 -14.81 -2.13
C SER A 141 -6.95 -15.87 -1.86
N ILE A 142 -6.71 -17.11 -2.28
CA ILE A 142 -7.66 -18.21 -2.12
C ILE A 142 -7.16 -19.25 -1.11
N LEU A 143 -8.03 -19.66 -0.19
CA LEU A 143 -7.80 -20.77 0.71
C LEU A 143 -8.55 -21.99 0.18
N VAL A 144 -7.79 -22.99 -0.26
CA VAL A 144 -8.30 -24.24 -0.80
C VAL A 144 -7.96 -25.39 0.14
N VAL A 145 -8.99 -26.16 0.49
CA VAL A 145 -8.89 -27.27 1.41
C VAL A 145 -9.23 -28.55 0.67
N LYS A 146 -8.32 -29.52 0.73
CA LYS A 146 -8.52 -30.83 0.13
C LYS A 146 -9.72 -31.53 0.75
N THR A 147 -10.57 -32.14 -0.07
CA THR A 147 -11.76 -32.85 0.41
C THR A 147 -11.47 -34.25 0.94
N SER A 148 -10.49 -34.94 0.36
CA SER A 148 -10.09 -36.29 0.76
C SER A 148 -9.18 -36.28 1.99
N ASP A 149 -9.16 -37.41 2.70
CA ASP A 149 -8.38 -37.60 3.93
C ASP A 149 -6.94 -38.08 3.64
N SER A 150 -6.40 -37.72 2.47
CA SER A 150 -5.04 -38.08 2.04
C SER A 150 -4.13 -36.85 2.00
N LYS A 151 -2.82 -37.07 2.10
CA LYS A 151 -1.84 -35.98 1.99
C LYS A 151 -1.96 -35.29 0.64
N LEU A 152 -1.75 -33.98 0.63
CA LEU A 152 -1.68 -33.20 -0.60
C LEU A 152 -0.52 -33.67 -1.48
N THR A 153 -0.75 -33.86 -2.79
CA THR A 153 0.30 -34.22 -3.75
C THR A 153 0.60 -33.07 -4.71
N SER A 154 1.77 -33.11 -5.37
CA SER A 154 2.14 -32.08 -6.34
C SER A 154 1.27 -32.12 -7.60
N GLU A 155 0.86 -33.33 -8.02
CA GLU A 155 -0.05 -33.52 -9.15
C GLU A 155 -1.40 -32.86 -8.90
N GLU A 156 -1.94 -32.95 -7.69
CA GLU A 156 -3.20 -32.29 -7.33
C GLU A 156 -3.07 -30.76 -7.37
N ILE A 157 -1.94 -30.22 -6.89
CA ILE A 157 -1.65 -28.78 -6.94
C ILE A 157 -1.51 -28.31 -8.39
N GLN A 158 -0.73 -29.01 -9.21
CA GLN A 158 -0.54 -28.66 -10.62
C GLN A 158 -1.84 -28.80 -11.41
N SER A 159 -2.62 -29.85 -11.16
CA SER A 159 -3.96 -30.05 -11.73
C SER A 159 -4.87 -28.89 -11.36
N PHE A 160 -4.87 -28.45 -10.09
CA PHE A 160 -5.64 -27.29 -9.66
C PHE A 160 -5.22 -26.02 -10.43
N ILE A 161 -3.93 -25.69 -10.43
CA ILE A 161 -3.40 -24.47 -11.06
C ILE A 161 -3.64 -24.45 -12.58
N GLY A 162 -3.49 -25.59 -13.25
CA GLY A 162 -3.70 -25.72 -14.69
C GLY A 162 -5.16 -25.61 -15.12
N LYS A 163 -6.10 -25.70 -14.19
CA LYS A 163 -7.54 -25.82 -14.45
C LYS A 163 -8.37 -24.62 -14.02
N ILE A 164 -7.86 -23.81 -13.11
CA ILE A 164 -8.53 -22.58 -12.66
C ILE A 164 -8.37 -21.43 -13.69
N PRO A 165 -9.24 -20.42 -13.66
CA PRO A 165 -9.12 -19.24 -14.51
C PRO A 165 -7.76 -18.55 -14.35
N LYS A 166 -7.22 -18.05 -15.46
CA LYS A 166 -5.96 -17.32 -15.49
C LYS A 166 -6.05 -16.06 -14.65
N SER A 167 -5.27 -15.97 -13.57
CA SER A 167 -5.16 -14.77 -12.76
C SER A 167 -3.94 -14.84 -11.86
N LYS A 168 -3.33 -13.68 -11.62
CA LYS A 168 -2.31 -13.53 -10.59
C LYS A 168 -2.95 -13.75 -9.22
N MET A 169 -2.52 -14.78 -8.48
CA MET A 169 -3.11 -15.09 -7.17
C MET A 169 -2.15 -15.80 -6.22
N SER A 170 -2.44 -15.65 -4.92
CA SER A 170 -1.86 -16.45 -3.84
C SER A 170 -2.82 -17.57 -3.44
N ILE A 171 -2.37 -18.81 -3.52
CA ILE A 171 -3.17 -20.02 -3.28
C ILE A 171 -2.63 -20.72 -2.05
N TYR A 172 -3.46 -20.83 -1.01
CA TYR A 172 -3.13 -21.52 0.23
C TYR A 172 -3.76 -22.90 0.17
N PHE A 173 -2.94 -23.94 0.01
CA PHE A 173 -3.39 -25.32 0.06
C PHE A 173 -3.31 -25.88 1.46
N SER A 174 -4.39 -26.51 1.88
CA SER A 174 -4.51 -27.22 3.15
C SER A 174 -5.01 -28.63 2.91
N ASP A 175 -4.47 -29.60 3.64
CA ASP A 175 -5.09 -30.91 3.82
C ASP A 175 -5.63 -31.04 5.25
N LYS A 176 -6.44 -32.07 5.51
CA LYS A 176 -7.01 -32.33 6.83
C LYS A 176 -6.03 -32.95 7.82
N ILE A 177 -4.89 -33.48 7.34
CA ILE A 177 -3.92 -34.21 8.16
C ILE A 177 -2.94 -33.25 8.84
N ASN A 178 -2.35 -32.35 8.06
CA ASN A 178 -1.28 -31.46 8.46
C ASN A 178 -1.72 -29.99 8.56
N GLY A 179 -2.94 -29.66 8.12
CA GLY A 179 -3.40 -28.27 8.05
C GLY A 179 -2.84 -27.54 6.84
N ARG A 180 -2.42 -26.29 6.97
CA ARG A 180 -1.88 -25.49 5.85
C ARG A 180 -0.52 -26.03 5.41
N VAL A 181 -0.50 -26.68 4.24
CA VAL A 181 0.65 -27.41 3.71
C VAL A 181 1.57 -26.48 2.91
N VAL A 182 1.00 -25.65 2.02
CA VAL A 182 1.79 -24.85 1.08
C VAL A 182 1.01 -23.63 0.56
N ILE A 183 1.75 -22.59 0.21
CA ILE A 183 1.32 -21.32 -0.37
C ILE A 183 2.02 -21.22 -1.71
N ILE A 184 1.24 -21.18 -2.78
CA ILE A 184 1.72 -21.03 -4.15
C ILE A 184 1.31 -19.65 -4.66
N LYS A 185 2.24 -18.90 -5.25
CA LYS A 185 1.90 -17.68 -5.98
C LYS A 185 2.01 -17.93 -7.47
N THR A 186 1.04 -17.42 -8.20
CA THR A 186 0.95 -17.54 -9.65
C THR A 186 0.99 -16.17 -10.31
N ASP A 187 1.51 -16.12 -11.54
CA ASP A 187 1.39 -14.95 -12.42
C ASP A 187 0.04 -14.93 -13.17
N GLU A 188 -0.15 -13.97 -14.07
CA GLU A 188 -1.36 -13.84 -14.88
C GLU A 188 -1.61 -15.01 -15.84
N ASN A 189 -0.63 -15.89 -16.05
CA ASN A 189 -0.71 -17.07 -16.90
C ASN A 189 -0.80 -18.38 -16.09
N ASN A 190 -1.00 -18.30 -14.78
CA ASN A 190 -0.96 -19.42 -13.83
C ASN A 190 0.42 -20.10 -13.72
N ASN A 191 1.51 -19.47 -14.15
CA ASN A 191 2.85 -19.97 -13.88
C ASN A 191 3.19 -19.75 -12.41
N ILE A 192 3.80 -20.75 -11.78
CA ILE A 192 4.26 -20.64 -10.39
C ILE A 192 5.46 -19.68 -10.34
N THR A 193 5.36 -18.67 -9.49
CA THR A 193 6.39 -17.63 -9.30
C THR A 193 7.03 -17.67 -7.91
N ASP A 194 6.35 -18.27 -6.92
CA ASP A 194 6.82 -18.41 -5.54
C ASP A 194 6.11 -19.61 -4.89
N CYS A 195 6.81 -20.31 -3.99
CA CYS A 195 6.29 -21.44 -3.24
C CYS A 195 6.79 -21.40 -1.78
N ARG A 196 5.90 -21.52 -0.79
CA ARG A 196 6.23 -21.52 0.66
C ARG A 196 5.36 -22.50 1.44
N SER A 197 5.79 -23.22 2.47
CA SER A 197 7.12 -23.31 3.08
C SER A 197 8.11 -24.02 2.17
N GLU A 198 9.38 -23.59 2.17
CA GLU A 198 10.42 -24.11 1.29
C GLU A 198 10.63 -25.63 1.44
N GLU A 199 10.59 -26.14 2.68
CA GLU A 199 10.69 -27.57 2.96
C GLU A 199 9.56 -28.35 2.31
N THR A 200 8.32 -27.88 2.46
CA THR A 200 7.15 -28.52 1.85
C THR A 200 7.20 -28.46 0.33
N CYS A 201 7.62 -27.32 -0.23
CA CYS A 201 7.80 -27.15 -1.68
C CYS A 201 8.83 -28.12 -2.25
N ARG A 202 9.98 -28.29 -1.57
CA ARG A 202 11.00 -29.28 -1.93
C ARG A 202 10.46 -30.71 -1.89
N ASN A 203 9.72 -31.06 -0.83
CA ASN A 203 9.12 -32.38 -0.68
C ASN A 203 8.06 -32.68 -1.76
N LEU A 204 7.31 -31.65 -2.18
CA LEU A 204 6.35 -31.73 -3.28
C LEU A 204 7.00 -31.54 -4.66
N GLN A 205 8.32 -31.30 -4.74
CA GLN A 205 9.05 -31.06 -5.99
C GLN A 205 8.48 -29.89 -6.81
N ILE A 206 7.95 -28.87 -6.14
CA ILE A 206 7.44 -27.63 -6.76
C ILE A 206 8.59 -26.61 -6.75
N LYS A 207 8.95 -26.12 -7.94
CA LYS A 207 10.00 -25.11 -8.15
C LYS A 207 9.40 -23.74 -8.35
#